data_AF-A0A811Z0V6-F1
#
_entry.id   AF-A0A811Z0V6-F1
#
_cell.length_a   1.000
_cell.length_b   1.000
_cell.length_c   1.000
_cell.angle_alpha   90.00
_cell.angle_beta   90.00
_cell.angle_gamma   90.00
#
_symmetry.space_group_name_H-M   'P 1'
#
loop_
_entity.id
_entity.type
_entity.pdbx_description
1 polymer ?
#
loop_
_entity_poly.entity_id
_entity_poly.type
_entity_poly.pdbx_seq_one_letter_code
_entity_poly.pdbx_strand_id
1 'polypeptide(L)'
;MMWKDMDETFPCPKLLNYCRSERSKRKRQEEYSVCEKHNQFLTLFCGKNLEVLLEKVITLQASKLVELKKKVEFRREEILSEFEQIRLDILTKQAEHRTTFSGHVSTLRRLLKEVESKHMQSDLDFLTHLFLFQLKKYGFSLPPQYSGLDRILKPFQVDMILDLETAHPRLVRKKHLCYNPRRFYLCPPVLGSRRFSSGRRYWEVEVGNKPKWTLGGGFWAIGRYVESIYVMLGPKRTQFLPVVNPSKVDIFVDCELGEVSFYNMNDRSLLYTCNDFFLKWVYFF
;
A
#
# COMPACT_ATOMS: atom_id res chain seq x y z
N MET A 1 4.63 -27.61 -34.42
CA MET A 1 4.73 -27.49 -35.90
C MET A 1 6.21 -27.57 -36.24
N MET A 2 6.61 -28.26 -37.31
CA MET A 2 7.98 -28.69 -37.69
C MET A 2 8.36 -30.13 -37.33
N TRP A 3 7.59 -31.09 -37.87
CA TRP A 3 8.11 -32.42 -38.28
C TRP A 3 7.91 -32.62 -39.79
N LYS A 4 7.73 -31.52 -40.55
CA LYS A 4 7.41 -31.56 -41.99
C LYS A 4 8.61 -31.26 -42.90
N ASP A 5 9.74 -30.82 -42.36
CA ASP A 5 10.88 -30.36 -43.17
C ASP A 5 12.13 -31.26 -43.05
N MET A 6 11.95 -32.53 -42.67
CA MET A 6 13.05 -33.51 -42.59
C MET A 6 12.99 -34.61 -43.66
N ASP A 7 12.32 -34.36 -44.79
CA ASP A 7 12.06 -35.43 -45.78
C ASP A 7 13.14 -35.64 -46.85
N GLU A 8 14.21 -34.84 -46.94
CA GLU A 8 15.08 -34.94 -48.14
C GLU A 8 16.45 -35.60 -47.98
N THR A 9 16.83 -36.16 -46.83
CA THR A 9 18.02 -37.04 -46.76
C THR A 9 17.96 -38.04 -45.60
N PHE A 10 17.06 -39.03 -45.68
CA PHE A 10 17.14 -40.22 -44.83
C PHE A 10 18.22 -41.19 -45.35
N PRO A 11 19.19 -41.65 -44.53
CA PRO A 11 20.30 -42.45 -45.06
C PRO A 11 19.97 -43.91 -45.42
N CYS A 12 18.75 -44.43 -45.17
CA CYS A 12 18.44 -45.84 -45.44
C CYS A 12 16.96 -46.06 -45.85
N PRO A 13 16.65 -46.70 -47.00
CA PRO A 13 15.30 -46.77 -47.57
C PRO A 13 14.23 -47.56 -46.79
N LYS A 14 14.57 -48.29 -45.72
CA LYS A 14 13.68 -49.31 -45.13
C LYS A 14 12.81 -48.86 -43.94
N LEU A 15 12.88 -47.61 -43.47
CA LEU A 15 12.14 -47.19 -42.27
C LEU A 15 10.65 -46.82 -42.48
N LEU A 16 10.14 -46.79 -43.72
CA LEU A 16 8.73 -46.46 -43.96
C LEU A 16 7.76 -47.62 -43.66
N ASN A 17 8.26 -48.87 -43.60
CA ASN A 17 7.40 -50.06 -43.46
C ASN A 17 7.27 -50.61 -42.03
N TYR A 18 8.05 -50.11 -41.05
CA TYR A 18 7.99 -50.63 -39.68
C TYR A 18 6.89 -49.98 -38.82
N CYS A 19 6.48 -48.73 -39.10
CA CYS A 19 5.42 -48.05 -38.34
C CYS A 19 3.98 -48.51 -38.68
N ARG A 20 3.78 -49.39 -39.68
CA ARG A 20 2.44 -49.91 -40.05
C ARG A 20 2.12 -51.30 -39.49
N SER A 21 3.05 -52.00 -38.84
CA SER A 21 2.88 -53.43 -38.51
C SER A 21 2.55 -53.77 -37.05
N GLU A 22 2.47 -52.80 -36.12
CA GLU A 22 2.00 -53.05 -34.74
C GLU A 22 0.47 -53.21 -34.61
N ARG A 23 -0.15 -53.99 -35.52
CA ARG A 23 -1.55 -54.43 -35.36
C ARG A 23 -1.82 -55.91 -35.58
N SER A 24 -0.81 -56.75 -35.82
CA SER A 24 -1.09 -58.19 -35.93
C SER A 24 0.06 -59.06 -35.41
N LYS A 25 -0.21 -59.74 -34.29
CA LYS A 25 0.65 -60.79 -33.71
C LYS A 25 0.93 -61.89 -34.75
N ARG A 26 2.21 -62.26 -34.95
CA ARG A 26 2.69 -63.64 -35.18
C ARG A 26 4.23 -63.69 -35.30
N LYS A 27 4.80 -64.72 -34.66
CA LYS A 27 6.20 -65.17 -34.66
C LYS A 27 6.92 -64.93 -36.00
N ARG A 28 8.12 -64.33 -35.96
CA ARG A 28 9.13 -64.42 -37.03
C ARG A 28 10.53 -64.49 -36.40
N GLN A 29 11.37 -65.32 -37.01
CA GLN A 29 12.78 -65.50 -36.71
C GLN A 29 13.51 -64.15 -36.72
N GLU A 30 14.41 -63.94 -35.75
CA GLU A 30 15.32 -62.79 -35.72
C GLU A 30 16.39 -62.97 -36.81
N GLU A 31 16.06 -62.64 -38.05
CA GLU A 31 17.08 -62.27 -39.03
C GLU A 31 17.60 -60.88 -38.66
N TYR A 32 18.79 -60.82 -38.09
CA TYR A 32 19.47 -59.57 -37.79
C TYR A 32 19.81 -58.85 -39.10
N SER A 33 18.93 -57.94 -39.54
CA SER A 33 19.19 -57.13 -40.72
C SER A 33 20.39 -56.22 -40.51
N VAL A 34 21.31 -56.20 -41.47
CA VAL A 34 22.54 -55.40 -41.44
C VAL A 34 22.35 -54.19 -42.35
N CYS A 35 22.77 -53.01 -41.90
CA CYS A 35 22.71 -51.79 -42.71
C CYS A 35 23.60 -51.92 -43.96
N GLU A 36 23.01 -51.87 -45.15
CA GLU A 36 23.73 -52.04 -46.43
C GLU A 36 24.84 -50.97 -46.66
N LYS A 37 24.69 -49.76 -46.09
CA LYS A 37 25.71 -48.70 -46.19
C LYS A 37 26.84 -48.81 -45.16
N HIS A 38 26.57 -49.40 -44.00
CA HIS A 38 27.47 -49.33 -42.84
C HIS A 38 27.90 -50.69 -42.30
N ASN A 39 27.37 -51.79 -42.87
CA ASN A 39 27.60 -53.18 -42.51
C ASN A 39 27.48 -53.50 -41.01
N GLN A 40 26.50 -52.88 -40.32
CA GLN A 40 26.24 -53.03 -38.88
C GLN A 40 24.83 -53.56 -38.60
N PHE A 41 24.67 -54.40 -37.57
CA PHE A 41 23.39 -54.96 -37.15
C PHE A 41 22.41 -53.86 -36.68
N LEU A 42 21.19 -53.89 -37.20
CA LEU A 42 20.13 -52.94 -36.91
C LEU A 42 19.23 -53.47 -35.79
N THR A 43 19.10 -52.73 -34.69
CA THR A 43 18.02 -52.96 -33.71
C THR A 43 16.85 -51.97 -33.87
N LEU A 44 17.07 -50.81 -34.50
CA LEU A 44 16.07 -49.84 -35.01
C LEU A 44 16.73 -48.79 -35.95
N PHE A 45 17.98 -48.40 -35.65
CA PHE A 45 18.91 -47.63 -36.50
C PHE A 45 20.33 -48.23 -36.36
N CYS A 46 21.24 -48.05 -37.34
CA CYS A 46 22.65 -48.43 -37.15
C CYS A 46 23.37 -47.35 -36.32
N GLY A 47 24.44 -47.73 -35.60
CA GLY A 47 25.18 -46.80 -34.72
C GLY A 47 25.55 -45.48 -35.39
N LYS A 48 26.06 -45.53 -36.63
CA LYS A 48 26.39 -44.35 -37.43
C LYS A 48 25.20 -43.42 -37.74
N ASN A 49 23.99 -43.96 -37.90
CA ASN A 49 22.79 -43.13 -38.11
C ASN A 49 22.35 -42.48 -36.80
N LEU A 50 22.50 -43.19 -35.68
CA LEU A 50 22.18 -42.66 -34.35
C LEU A 50 23.14 -41.51 -34.00
N GLU A 51 24.44 -41.63 -34.32
CA GLU A 51 25.43 -40.56 -34.15
C GLU A 51 25.07 -39.30 -34.93
N VAL A 52 24.72 -39.43 -36.23
CA VAL A 52 24.31 -38.29 -37.06
C VAL A 52 23.02 -37.64 -36.57
N LEU A 53 22.04 -38.44 -36.12
CA LEU A 53 20.81 -37.92 -35.53
C LEU A 53 21.07 -37.21 -34.20
N LEU A 54 21.94 -37.75 -33.36
CA LEU A 54 22.35 -37.15 -32.09
C LEU A 54 23.04 -35.80 -32.34
N GLU A 55 23.98 -35.74 -33.30
CA GLU A 55 24.69 -34.52 -33.67
C GLU A 55 23.73 -33.45 -34.23
N LYS A 56 22.77 -33.83 -35.08
CA LYS A 56 21.72 -32.93 -35.57
C LYS A 56 20.82 -32.42 -34.44
N VAL A 57 20.45 -33.25 -33.48
CA VAL A 57 19.62 -32.83 -32.33
C VAL A 57 20.42 -31.88 -31.43
N ILE A 58 21.68 -32.18 -31.15
CA ILE A 58 22.57 -31.33 -30.34
C ILE A 58 22.75 -29.96 -31.01
N THR A 59 23.04 -29.93 -32.32
CA THR A 59 23.21 -28.67 -33.05
C THR A 59 21.92 -27.85 -33.14
N LEU A 60 20.76 -28.49 -33.32
CA LEU A 60 19.46 -27.82 -33.29
C LEU A 60 19.11 -27.27 -31.90
N GLN A 61 19.43 -28.01 -30.83
CA GLN A 61 19.24 -27.53 -29.46
C GLN A 61 20.18 -26.37 -29.13
N ALA A 62 21.45 -26.45 -29.55
CA ALA A 62 22.44 -25.39 -29.36
C ALA A 62 22.03 -24.11 -30.10
N SER A 63 21.57 -24.20 -31.35
CA SER A 63 21.12 -23.03 -32.11
C SER A 63 19.89 -22.36 -31.48
N LYS A 64 18.93 -23.16 -31.01
CA LYS A 64 17.75 -22.66 -30.29
C LYS A 64 18.11 -21.98 -28.95
N LEU A 65 19.08 -22.51 -28.22
CA LEU A 65 19.59 -21.89 -26.99
C LEU A 65 20.25 -20.54 -27.27
N VAL A 66 21.05 -20.44 -28.35
CA VAL A 66 21.68 -19.18 -28.77
C VAL A 66 20.61 -18.15 -29.15
N GLU A 67 19.58 -18.54 -29.90
CA GLU A 67 18.49 -17.64 -30.27
C GLU A 67 17.69 -17.15 -29.05
N LEU A 68 17.38 -18.06 -28.12
CA LEU A 68 16.70 -17.72 -26.88
C LEU A 68 17.53 -16.75 -26.02
N LYS A 69 18.84 -16.99 -25.92
CA LYS A 69 19.77 -16.10 -25.21
C LYS A 69 19.79 -14.70 -25.82
N LYS A 70 19.82 -14.59 -27.16
CA LYS A 70 19.72 -13.29 -27.85
C LYS A 70 18.41 -12.56 -27.55
N LYS A 71 17.27 -13.27 -27.53
CA LYS A 71 15.96 -12.68 -27.18
C LYS A 71 15.92 -12.19 -25.73
N VAL A 72 16.54 -12.92 -24.79
CA VAL A 72 16.61 -12.52 -23.38
C VAL A 72 17.46 -11.26 -23.23
N GLU A 73 18.64 -11.20 -23.86
CA GLU A 73 19.50 -10.01 -23.79
C GLU A 73 18.84 -8.78 -24.43
N PHE A 74 18.19 -8.96 -25.59
CA PHE A 74 17.46 -7.86 -26.24
C PHE A 74 16.37 -7.28 -25.32
N ARG A 75 15.54 -8.14 -24.70
CA ARG A 75 14.52 -7.66 -23.73
C ARG A 75 15.14 -7.04 -22.49
N ARG A 76 16.31 -7.51 -22.06
CA ARG A 76 17.04 -6.94 -20.92
C ARG A 76 17.49 -5.52 -21.23
N GLU A 77 18.04 -5.27 -22.42
CA GLU A 77 18.44 -3.94 -22.88
C GLU A 77 17.24 -3.01 -23.05
N GLU A 78 16.12 -3.49 -23.58
CA GLU A 78 14.86 -2.74 -23.70
C GLU A 78 14.34 -2.29 -22.33
N ILE A 79 14.25 -3.22 -21.36
CA ILE A 79 13.84 -2.92 -19.99
C ILE A 79 14.79 -1.90 -19.34
N LEU A 80 16.11 -2.06 -19.51
CA LEU A 80 17.08 -1.10 -18.96
C LEU A 80 16.91 0.30 -19.55
N SER A 81 16.62 0.40 -20.85
CA SER A 81 16.34 1.66 -21.53
C SER A 81 15.06 2.31 -20.99
N GLU A 82 13.98 1.55 -20.82
CA GLU A 82 12.73 2.04 -20.23
C GLU A 82 12.91 2.55 -18.79
N PHE A 83 13.63 1.79 -17.96
CA PHE A 83 13.95 2.21 -16.59
C PHE A 83 14.74 3.51 -16.56
N GLU A 84 15.71 3.67 -17.46
CA GLU A 84 16.52 4.89 -17.54
C GLU A 84 15.67 6.09 -17.99
N GLN A 85 14.76 5.90 -18.94
CA GLN A 85 13.82 6.95 -19.35
C GLN A 85 12.89 7.38 -18.21
N ILE A 86 12.33 6.41 -17.46
CA ILE A 86 11.50 6.70 -16.28
C ILE A 86 12.31 7.44 -15.22
N ARG A 87 13.57 7.02 -14.99
CA ARG A 87 14.48 7.69 -14.04
C ARG A 87 14.69 9.15 -14.42
N LEU A 88 14.92 9.43 -15.70
CA LEU A 88 15.10 10.79 -16.20
C LEU A 88 13.82 11.62 -16.08
N ASP A 89 12.63 11.08 -16.43
CA ASP A 89 11.34 11.77 -16.28
C ASP A 89 11.01 12.12 -14.82
N ILE A 90 11.35 11.25 -13.87
CA ILE A 90 11.19 11.54 -12.43
C ILE A 90 12.10 12.69 -12.02
N LEU A 91 13.37 12.68 -12.46
CA LEU A 91 14.34 13.72 -12.12
C LEU A 91 13.95 15.08 -12.71
N THR A 92 13.45 15.12 -13.95
CA THR A 92 12.97 16.37 -14.57
C THR A 92 11.76 16.93 -13.84
N LYS A 93 10.75 16.11 -13.53
CA LYS A 93 9.58 16.52 -12.74
C LYS A 93 9.95 17.02 -11.36
N GLN A 94 10.91 16.39 -10.69
CA GLN A 94 11.42 16.88 -9.40
C GLN A 94 12.10 18.24 -9.51
N ALA A 95 12.86 18.48 -10.58
CA ALA A 95 13.48 19.78 -10.82
C ALA A 95 12.43 20.87 -11.09
N GLU A 96 11.41 20.58 -11.90
CA GLU A 96 10.29 21.49 -12.19
C GLU A 96 9.47 21.83 -10.94
N HIS A 97 9.16 20.85 -10.10
CA HIS A 97 8.48 21.10 -8.83
C HIS A 97 9.32 21.97 -7.90
N ARG A 98 10.64 21.74 -7.85
CA ARG A 98 11.58 22.54 -7.06
C ARG A 98 11.64 23.99 -7.55
N THR A 99 11.71 24.23 -8.86
CA THR A 99 11.72 25.59 -9.42
C THR A 99 10.39 26.30 -9.19
N THR A 100 9.27 25.61 -9.39
CA THR A 100 7.92 26.12 -9.13
C THR A 100 7.74 26.51 -7.67
N PHE A 101 8.14 25.63 -6.74
CA PHE A 101 8.09 25.92 -5.30
C PHE A 101 8.98 27.11 -4.93
N SER A 102 10.19 27.20 -5.48
CA SER A 102 11.08 28.35 -5.30
C SER A 102 10.45 29.66 -5.82
N GLY A 103 9.75 29.59 -6.96
CA GLY A 103 8.98 30.71 -7.52
C GLY A 103 7.85 31.17 -6.60
N HIS A 104 7.09 30.22 -6.03
CA HIS A 104 6.07 30.51 -5.02
C HIS A 104 6.67 31.17 -3.77
N VAL A 105 7.79 30.64 -3.25
CA VAL A 105 8.50 31.21 -2.10
C VAL A 105 8.98 32.64 -2.40
N SER A 106 9.50 32.89 -3.59
CA SER A 106 9.95 34.23 -4.01
C SER A 106 8.77 35.21 -4.12
N THR A 107 7.63 34.75 -4.63
CA THR A 107 6.40 35.53 -4.72
C THR A 107 5.86 35.87 -3.33
N LEU A 108 5.84 34.90 -2.41
CA LEU A 108 5.44 35.11 -1.03
C LEU A 108 6.37 36.11 -0.31
N ARG A 109 7.69 36.03 -0.51
CA ARG A 109 8.63 37.04 0.02
C ARG A 109 8.36 38.44 -0.53
N ARG A 110 8.01 38.56 -1.82
CA ARG A 110 7.67 39.85 -2.42
C ARG A 110 6.37 40.42 -1.84
N LEU A 111 5.33 39.61 -1.73
CA LEU A 111 4.05 40.02 -1.14
C LEU A 111 4.22 40.39 0.34
N LEU A 112 5.07 39.67 1.08
CA LEU A 112 5.40 40.00 2.45
C LEU A 112 6.01 41.41 2.54
N LYS A 113 7.01 41.72 1.70
CA LYS A 113 7.60 43.06 1.64
C LYS A 113 6.61 44.16 1.24
N GLU A 114 5.65 43.84 0.37
CA GLU A 114 4.61 44.79 -0.05
C GLU A 114 3.58 45.04 1.05
N VAL A 115 3.28 44.03 1.86
CA VAL A 115 2.45 44.19 3.07
C VAL A 115 3.22 44.97 4.14
N GLU A 116 4.50 44.68 4.36
CA GLU A 116 5.39 45.43 5.27
C GLU A 116 5.52 46.91 4.88
N SER A 117 5.55 47.23 3.59
CA SER A 117 5.62 48.62 3.13
C SER A 117 4.27 49.36 3.23
N LYS A 118 3.16 48.67 2.99
CA LYS A 118 1.78 49.20 3.21
C LYS A 118 1.44 49.36 4.70
N HIS A 119 2.13 48.61 5.57
CA HIS A 119 2.01 48.68 7.03
C HIS A 119 2.49 50.03 7.60
N MET A 120 3.29 50.82 6.88
CA MET A 120 3.83 52.09 7.39
C MET A 120 2.82 53.26 7.40
N GLN A 121 1.50 53.01 7.28
CA GLN A 121 0.49 54.06 7.11
C GLN A 121 -0.64 54.12 8.17
N SER A 122 -0.77 53.19 9.11
CA SER A 122 -1.71 53.38 10.23
C SER A 122 -1.49 52.39 11.37
N ASP A 123 -1.02 52.93 12.51
CA ASP A 123 -0.65 52.20 13.72
C ASP A 123 -1.80 51.42 14.40
N LEU A 124 -3.05 51.60 13.96
CA LEU A 124 -4.21 50.94 14.56
C LEU A 124 -4.47 49.52 13.98
N ASP A 125 -4.00 49.24 12.75
CA ASP A 125 -4.18 47.92 12.11
C ASP A 125 -3.08 46.91 12.48
N PHE A 126 -1.92 47.37 13.00
CA PHE A 126 -0.84 46.50 13.51
C PHE A 126 -1.36 45.63 14.65
N LEU A 127 -2.16 46.23 15.55
CA LEU A 127 -2.68 45.54 16.72
C LEU A 127 -3.70 44.47 16.34
N THR A 128 -4.53 44.74 15.32
CA THR A 128 -5.50 43.78 14.77
C THR A 128 -4.82 42.61 14.06
N HIS A 129 -3.73 42.87 13.33
CA HIS A 129 -2.99 41.83 12.62
C HIS A 129 -2.06 40.99 13.51
N LEU A 130 -1.45 41.57 14.56
CA LEU A 130 -0.71 40.78 15.55
C LEU A 130 -1.64 39.79 16.26
N PHE A 131 -2.89 40.21 16.51
CA PHE A 131 -3.95 39.35 17.05
C PHE A 131 -4.31 38.21 16.09
N LEU A 132 -4.46 38.50 14.79
CA LEU A 132 -4.74 37.50 13.75
C LEU A 132 -3.57 36.56 13.43
N PHE A 133 -2.32 37.02 13.56
CA PHE A 133 -1.13 36.22 13.27
C PHE A 133 -0.75 35.31 14.44
N GLN A 134 -0.93 35.78 15.68
CA GLN A 134 -0.90 34.90 16.86
C GLN A 134 -2.02 33.84 16.76
N LEU A 135 -3.23 34.20 16.31
CA LEU A 135 -4.33 33.25 16.08
C LEU A 135 -4.00 32.17 15.02
N LYS A 136 -3.22 32.49 13.98
CA LYS A 136 -2.87 31.50 12.91
C LYS A 136 -1.75 30.54 13.27
N LYS A 137 -0.82 30.90 14.17
CA LYS A 137 0.15 29.93 14.73
C LYS A 137 -0.49 29.06 15.83
N TYR A 138 -1.64 29.48 16.36
CA TYR A 138 -2.52 28.74 17.27
C TYR A 138 -3.70 28.00 16.58
N GLY A 139 -3.82 27.99 15.26
CA GLY A 139 -4.84 27.19 14.58
C GLY A 139 -4.31 25.80 14.24
N PHE A 140 -4.62 24.69 14.92
CA PHE A 140 -5.66 24.40 15.92
C PHE A 140 -5.12 23.49 17.04
N SER A 141 -4.14 23.93 17.83
CA SER A 141 -4.06 23.43 19.20
C SER A 141 -4.95 24.31 20.06
N LEU A 142 -6.06 23.75 20.55
CA LEU A 142 -7.01 24.48 21.41
C LEU A 142 -6.23 25.24 22.49
N PRO A 143 -6.44 26.56 22.67
CA PRO A 143 -5.88 27.27 23.81
C PRO A 143 -6.31 26.57 25.10
N PRO A 144 -5.49 26.53 26.16
CA PRO A 144 -5.83 25.90 27.44
C PRO A 144 -7.08 26.46 28.15
N GLN A 145 -7.76 27.44 27.55
CA GLN A 145 -8.80 28.26 28.18
C GLN A 145 -10.13 28.04 27.43
N TYR A 146 -10.97 27.19 28.03
CA TYR A 146 -12.12 26.53 27.39
C TYR A 146 -13.42 27.35 27.33
N SER A 147 -13.48 28.56 27.89
CA SER A 147 -14.74 29.28 28.09
C SER A 147 -15.39 29.83 26.81
N GLY A 148 -14.60 30.11 25.77
CA GLY A 148 -15.10 30.53 24.45
C GLY A 148 -15.20 29.40 23.42
N LEU A 149 -14.62 28.23 23.73
CA LEU A 149 -14.46 27.14 22.77
C LEU A 149 -15.78 26.45 22.42
N ASP A 150 -16.72 26.33 23.36
CA ASP A 150 -18.00 25.67 23.10
C ASP A 150 -18.78 26.31 21.92
N ARG A 151 -18.70 27.64 21.79
CA ARG A 151 -19.29 28.36 20.64
C ARG A 151 -18.55 28.12 19.32
N ILE A 152 -17.23 27.96 19.38
CA ILE A 152 -16.37 27.74 18.21
C ILE A 152 -16.42 26.28 17.75
N LEU A 153 -16.58 25.36 18.71
CA LEU A 153 -16.58 23.92 18.47
C LEU A 153 -17.94 23.48 17.94
N LYS A 154 -19.06 23.95 18.51
CA LYS A 154 -20.44 23.57 18.12
C LYS A 154 -20.68 23.32 16.62
N PRO A 155 -20.23 24.19 15.69
CA PRO A 155 -20.39 23.96 14.25
C PRO A 155 -19.72 22.69 13.71
N PHE A 156 -18.67 22.22 14.37
CA PHE A 156 -17.90 21.03 14.02
C PHE A 156 -18.40 19.76 14.76
N GLN A 157 -19.40 19.89 15.65
CA GLN A 157 -19.89 18.76 16.45
C GLN A 157 -20.56 17.74 15.56
N VAL A 158 -20.26 16.47 15.84
CA VAL A 158 -20.93 15.36 15.17
C VAL A 158 -21.27 14.28 16.17
N ASP A 159 -22.49 13.76 16.05
CA ASP A 159 -22.85 12.55 16.76
C ASP A 159 -22.19 11.34 16.09
N MET A 160 -21.23 10.74 16.80
CA MET A 160 -20.57 9.52 16.36
C MET A 160 -21.33 8.29 16.85
N ILE A 161 -22.09 7.67 15.94
CA ILE A 161 -22.85 6.46 16.21
C ILE A 161 -22.00 5.25 15.88
N LEU A 162 -21.93 4.28 16.80
CA LEU A 162 -21.21 3.02 16.60
C LEU A 162 -21.94 2.09 15.61
N ASP A 163 -21.19 1.54 14.65
CA ASP A 163 -21.65 0.56 13.68
C ASP A 163 -21.61 -0.85 14.28
N LEU A 164 -22.77 -1.32 14.76
CA LEU A 164 -22.94 -2.63 15.39
C LEU A 164 -22.65 -3.81 14.46
N GLU A 165 -22.64 -3.61 13.14
CA GLU A 165 -22.24 -4.66 12.19
C GLU A 165 -20.75 -4.96 12.29
N THR A 166 -19.94 -3.95 12.61
CA THR A 166 -18.50 -4.07 12.79
C THR A 166 -18.12 -4.58 14.17
N ALA A 167 -18.98 -4.35 15.16
CA ALA A 167 -18.70 -4.66 16.57
C ALA A 167 -18.32 -6.12 16.80
N HIS A 168 -17.27 -6.36 17.58
CA HIS A 168 -16.92 -7.72 17.96
C HIS A 168 -18.08 -8.42 18.71
N PRO A 169 -18.33 -9.73 18.51
CA PRO A 169 -19.47 -10.42 19.12
C PRO A 169 -19.57 -10.30 20.65
N ARG A 170 -18.43 -10.21 21.36
CA ARG A 170 -18.37 -9.96 22.81
C ARG A 170 -18.92 -8.58 23.25
N LEU A 171 -18.99 -7.61 22.35
CA LEU A 171 -19.52 -6.27 22.62
C LEU A 171 -21.03 -6.17 22.37
N VAL A 172 -21.61 -7.12 21.64
CA VAL A 172 -23.03 -7.11 21.28
C VAL A 172 -23.76 -8.18 22.08
N ARG A 173 -24.87 -7.82 22.75
CA ARG A 173 -25.65 -8.76 23.59
C ARG A 173 -26.38 -9.87 22.77
N LYS A 174 -26.25 -9.89 21.44
CA LYS A 174 -26.88 -10.91 20.58
C LYS A 174 -25.94 -12.10 20.40
N LYS A 175 -26.32 -13.24 20.98
CA LYS A 175 -25.53 -14.50 20.99
C LYS A 175 -25.52 -15.25 19.64
N HIS A 176 -26.29 -14.80 18.64
CA HIS A 176 -26.34 -15.40 17.30
C HIS A 176 -26.21 -14.32 16.23
N LEU A 177 -24.98 -14.05 15.82
CA LEU A 177 -24.68 -13.17 14.69
C LEU A 177 -24.23 -14.08 13.54
N CYS A 178 -24.92 -13.99 12.39
CA CYS A 178 -24.43 -14.58 11.15
C CYS A 178 -23.06 -13.99 10.80
N TYR A 179 -22.23 -14.77 10.12
CA TYR A 179 -20.92 -14.31 9.65
C TYR A 179 -21.06 -13.00 8.85
N ASN A 180 -20.38 -11.95 9.30
CA ASN A 180 -20.27 -10.68 8.59
C ASN A 180 -18.77 -10.40 8.33
N PRO A 181 -18.36 -10.21 7.06
CA PRO A 181 -16.96 -9.94 6.71
C PRO A 181 -16.46 -8.57 7.19
N ARG A 182 -17.34 -7.64 7.57
CA ARG A 182 -16.98 -6.32 8.14
C ARG A 182 -16.74 -6.37 9.65
N ARG A 183 -16.96 -7.51 10.30
CA ARG A 183 -16.89 -7.67 11.75
C ARG A 183 -15.45 -7.98 12.20
N PHE A 184 -15.04 -7.37 13.31
CA PHE A 184 -13.77 -7.70 13.95
C PHE A 184 -13.92 -8.94 14.84
N TYR A 185 -13.03 -9.93 14.67
CA TYR A 185 -13.05 -11.20 15.42
C TYR A 185 -11.80 -11.44 16.29
N LEU A 186 -10.71 -10.69 16.05
CA LEU A 186 -9.42 -10.89 16.73
C LEU A 186 -9.20 -9.90 17.88
N CYS A 187 -9.50 -8.62 17.64
CA CYS A 187 -9.53 -7.57 18.67
C CYS A 187 -10.95 -7.00 18.73
N PRO A 188 -11.39 -6.40 19.85
CA PRO A 188 -12.74 -5.89 19.98
C PRO A 188 -12.85 -4.36 19.78
N PRO A 189 -12.52 -3.77 18.61
CA PRO A 189 -13.04 -2.46 18.31
C PRO A 189 -14.49 -2.57 17.84
N VAL A 190 -15.18 -1.45 17.87
CA VAL A 190 -16.42 -1.22 17.14
C VAL A 190 -16.23 0.11 16.42
N LEU A 191 -16.43 0.12 15.11
CA LEU A 191 -16.17 1.33 14.33
C LEU A 191 -17.33 2.33 14.48
N GLY A 192 -17.04 3.60 14.29
CA GLY A 192 -18.04 4.61 13.98
C GLY A 192 -18.66 4.34 12.60
N SER A 193 -19.96 4.60 12.50
CA SER A 193 -20.75 4.51 11.26
C SER A 193 -20.36 5.56 10.21
N ARG A 194 -19.73 6.66 10.65
CA ARG A 194 -19.30 7.77 9.79
C ARG A 194 -17.80 7.73 9.55
N ARG A 195 -17.41 8.20 8.37
CA ARG A 195 -16.03 8.40 7.96
C ARG A 195 -15.88 9.83 7.46
N PHE A 196 -14.68 10.38 7.62
CA PHE A 196 -14.39 11.72 7.17
C PHE A 196 -13.22 11.70 6.20
N SER A 197 -13.32 12.53 5.16
CA SER A 197 -12.29 12.77 4.14
C SER A 197 -11.95 14.25 3.98
N SER A 198 -12.69 15.14 4.65
CA SER A 198 -12.51 16.59 4.62
C SER A 198 -13.24 17.24 5.79
N GLY A 199 -12.85 18.48 6.07
CA GLY A 199 -13.38 19.33 7.12
C GLY A 199 -12.85 19.02 8.51
N ARG A 200 -13.30 19.85 9.44
CA ARG A 200 -13.06 19.71 10.87
C ARG A 200 -14.25 19.08 11.57
N ARG A 201 -14.00 18.12 12.44
CA ARG A 201 -15.02 17.36 13.16
C ARG A 201 -14.60 17.16 14.60
N TYR A 202 -15.57 17.19 15.51
CA TYR A 202 -15.32 16.77 16.87
C TYR A 202 -16.49 15.98 17.45
N TRP A 203 -16.18 15.09 18.37
CA TRP A 203 -17.16 14.37 19.17
C TRP A 203 -16.56 14.02 20.52
N GLU A 204 -17.44 13.76 21.48
CA GLU A 204 -17.07 13.43 22.85
C GLU A 204 -17.28 11.94 23.10
N VAL A 205 -16.40 11.33 23.88
CA VAL A 205 -16.53 9.93 24.30
C VAL A 205 -16.47 9.81 25.80
N GLU A 206 -17.51 9.23 26.38
CA GLU A 206 -17.57 8.94 27.81
C GLU A 206 -16.86 7.61 28.13
N VAL A 207 -15.68 7.73 28.75
CA VAL A 207 -14.87 6.59 29.19
C VAL A 207 -15.18 6.20 30.65
N GLY A 208 -15.69 7.15 31.45
CA GLY A 208 -15.97 6.98 32.87
C GLY A 208 -14.75 6.48 33.65
N ASN A 209 -15.01 5.71 34.71
CA ASN A 209 -13.97 5.06 35.51
C ASN A 209 -13.58 3.67 34.99
N LYS A 210 -13.77 3.39 33.69
CA LYS A 210 -13.47 2.07 33.12
C LYS A 210 -11.96 1.78 33.27
N PRO A 211 -11.59 0.58 33.76
CA PRO A 211 -10.19 0.23 34.01
C PRO A 211 -9.39 0.05 32.72
N LYS A 212 -10.07 -0.16 31.58
CA LYS A 212 -9.47 -0.31 30.27
C LYS A 212 -10.39 0.25 29.20
N TRP A 213 -9.82 1.04 28.30
CA TRP A 213 -10.50 1.57 27.13
C TRP A 213 -9.47 1.96 26.07
N THR A 214 -9.91 2.05 24.83
CA THR A 214 -9.09 2.49 23.69
C THR A 214 -9.99 3.21 22.73
N LEU A 215 -9.55 4.37 22.25
CA LEU A 215 -10.25 5.25 21.32
C LEU A 215 -9.28 5.63 20.22
N GLY A 216 -9.70 5.64 18.97
CA GLY A 216 -8.76 5.91 17.88
C GLY A 216 -9.40 6.24 16.55
N GLY A 217 -8.52 6.57 15.60
CA GLY A 217 -8.83 6.90 14.22
C GLY A 217 -7.72 6.42 13.31
N GLY A 218 -8.06 5.56 12.34
CA GLY A 218 -7.09 5.03 11.38
C GLY A 218 -5.95 4.27 12.06
N PHE A 219 -4.73 4.79 11.96
CA PHE A 219 -3.52 4.19 12.53
C PHE A 219 -3.23 4.61 13.98
N TRP A 220 -3.97 5.60 14.51
CA TRP A 220 -3.70 6.22 15.80
C TRP A 220 -4.76 5.84 16.82
N ALA A 221 -4.36 5.43 18.02
CA ALA A 221 -5.30 5.21 19.12
C ALA A 221 -4.72 5.57 20.49
N ILE A 222 -5.51 6.22 21.32
CA ILE A 222 -5.22 6.51 22.72
C ILE A 222 -5.97 5.51 23.62
N GLY A 223 -5.36 5.09 24.72
CA GLY A 223 -6.04 4.14 25.61
C GLY A 223 -5.48 4.11 27.02
N ARG A 224 -6.34 3.66 27.93
CA ARG A 224 -5.99 3.29 29.30
C ARG A 224 -5.86 1.77 29.40
N TYR A 225 -4.76 1.34 29.98
CA TYR A 225 -4.47 -0.05 30.32
C TYR A 225 -4.39 -0.19 31.85
N VAL A 226 -4.23 -1.43 32.33
CA VAL A 226 -4.15 -1.84 33.74
C VAL A 226 -3.37 -0.81 34.59
N GLU A 227 -3.89 -0.49 35.79
CA GLU A 227 -3.24 0.38 36.79
C GLU A 227 -2.93 1.82 36.35
N SER A 228 -3.79 2.42 35.51
CA SER A 228 -3.68 3.83 35.09
C SER A 228 -2.51 4.12 34.15
N ILE A 229 -2.05 3.10 33.41
CA ILE A 229 -1.10 3.30 32.32
C ILE A 229 -1.86 3.84 31.11
N TYR A 230 -1.55 5.07 30.70
CA TYR A 230 -2.10 5.65 29.48
C TYR A 230 -1.07 5.57 28.35
N VAL A 231 -1.53 5.13 27.18
CA VAL A 231 -0.66 4.93 26.03
C VAL A 231 -1.27 5.50 24.77
N MET A 232 -0.39 6.02 23.92
CA MET A 232 -0.66 6.35 22.55
C MET A 232 -0.07 5.24 21.66
N LEU A 233 -0.91 4.71 20.78
CA LEU A 233 -0.60 3.69 19.78
C LEU A 233 -0.50 4.37 18.41
N GLY A 234 0.64 4.20 17.77
CA GLY A 234 0.94 4.70 16.43
C GLY A 234 2.24 4.04 15.94
N PRO A 235 3.04 4.71 15.10
CA PRO A 235 4.32 4.15 14.62
C PRO A 235 5.25 3.80 15.78
N LYS A 236 5.19 4.60 16.85
CA LYS A 236 5.86 4.35 18.11
C LYS A 236 4.83 4.37 19.23
N ARG A 237 4.84 3.33 20.08
CA ARG A 237 4.07 3.30 21.32
C ARG A 237 4.68 4.30 22.30
N THR A 238 3.87 5.26 22.76
CA THR A 238 4.30 6.30 23.70
C THR A 238 3.44 6.21 24.95
N GLN A 239 4.05 6.17 26.14
CA GLN A 239 3.31 6.27 27.40
C GLN A 239 3.19 7.75 27.79
N PHE A 240 2.07 8.12 28.40
CA PHE A 240 1.85 9.46 28.94
C PHE A 240 1.08 9.38 30.26
N LEU A 241 1.11 10.46 31.03
CA LEU A 241 0.42 10.55 32.31
C LEU A 241 -0.50 11.79 32.29
N PRO A 242 -1.82 11.60 32.24
CA PRO A 242 -2.78 12.69 32.39
C PRO A 242 -2.61 13.39 33.74
N VAL A 243 -2.80 14.71 33.78
CA VAL A 243 -2.82 15.48 35.03
C VAL A 243 -4.02 15.06 35.88
N VAL A 244 -5.20 14.97 35.27
CA VAL A 244 -6.42 14.41 35.87
C VAL A 244 -6.84 13.16 35.12
N ASN A 245 -7.34 12.14 35.82
CA ASN A 245 -7.89 10.96 35.16
C ASN A 245 -9.10 11.35 34.27
N PRO A 246 -9.05 11.09 32.95
CA PRO A 246 -10.15 11.43 32.06
C PRO A 246 -11.35 10.51 32.29
N SER A 247 -12.50 11.10 32.59
CA SER A 247 -13.82 10.45 32.56
C SER A 247 -14.53 10.66 31.22
N LYS A 248 -14.12 11.69 30.48
CA LYS A 248 -14.58 11.99 29.13
C LYS A 248 -13.41 12.48 28.30
N VAL A 249 -13.35 12.02 27.05
CA VAL A 249 -12.30 12.38 26.09
C VAL A 249 -12.94 12.99 24.86
N ASP A 250 -12.45 14.17 24.48
CA ASP A 250 -12.84 14.82 23.24
C ASP A 250 -11.86 14.47 22.14
N ILE A 251 -12.39 14.16 20.96
CA ILE A 251 -11.61 13.82 19.78
C ILE A 251 -11.89 14.89 18.73
N PHE A 252 -10.85 15.60 18.34
CA PHE A 252 -10.88 16.61 17.29
C PHE A 252 -10.12 16.10 16.08
N VAL A 253 -10.70 16.27 14.89
CA VAL A 253 -10.10 15.85 13.62
C VAL A 253 -10.09 17.04 12.69
N ASP A 254 -8.92 17.32 12.13
CA ASP A 254 -8.72 18.28 11.04
C ASP A 254 -8.19 17.51 9.82
N CYS A 255 -9.08 17.22 8.86
CA CYS A 255 -8.71 16.45 7.67
C CYS A 255 -7.76 17.23 6.75
N GLU A 256 -7.89 18.55 6.69
CA GLU A 256 -7.04 19.42 5.88
C GLU A 256 -5.61 19.49 6.41
N LEU A 257 -5.45 19.50 7.74
CA LEU A 257 -4.14 19.52 8.41
C LEU A 257 -3.57 18.12 8.65
N GLY A 258 -4.37 17.07 8.49
CA GLY A 258 -3.91 15.72 8.80
C GLY A 258 -3.83 15.44 10.31
N GLU A 259 -4.59 16.16 11.13
CA GLU A 259 -4.44 16.15 12.58
C GLU A 259 -5.58 15.41 13.29
N VAL A 260 -5.24 14.60 14.30
CA VAL A 260 -6.19 14.11 15.32
C VAL A 260 -5.67 14.49 16.70
N SER A 261 -6.47 15.25 17.45
CA SER A 261 -6.13 15.73 18.78
C SER A 261 -7.11 15.18 19.82
N PHE A 262 -6.58 14.73 20.96
CA PHE A 262 -7.32 14.13 22.06
C PHE A 262 -7.25 15.04 23.28
N TYR A 263 -8.39 15.40 23.87
CA TYR A 263 -8.48 16.28 25.02
C TYR A 263 -9.16 15.60 26.20
N ASN A 264 -8.69 15.90 27.40
CA ASN A 264 -9.31 15.49 28.64
C ASN A 264 -10.37 16.52 29.04
N MET A 265 -11.63 16.12 29.13
CA MET A 265 -12.71 17.04 29.45
C MET A 265 -12.80 17.40 30.94
N ASN A 266 -12.15 16.62 31.82
CA ASN A 266 -12.18 16.87 33.25
C ASN A 266 -11.37 18.12 33.63
N ASP A 267 -10.18 18.27 33.05
CA ASP A 267 -9.25 19.38 33.31
C ASP A 267 -8.97 20.24 32.08
N ARG A 268 -9.59 19.90 30.94
CA ARG A 268 -9.49 20.60 29.66
C ARG A 268 -8.06 20.60 29.08
N SER A 269 -7.24 19.64 29.49
CA SER A 269 -5.87 19.48 29.00
C SER A 269 -5.80 18.71 27.69
N LEU A 270 -4.79 19.00 26.87
CA LEU A 270 -4.42 18.18 25.72
C LEU A 270 -3.77 16.88 26.22
N LEU A 271 -4.29 15.74 25.79
CA LEU A 271 -3.69 14.43 26.05
C LEU A 271 -2.63 14.10 25.01
N TYR A 272 -2.97 14.23 23.73
CA TYR A 272 -2.05 13.93 22.62
C TYR A 272 -2.54 14.51 21.28
N THR A 273 -1.61 14.79 20.38
CA THR A 273 -1.88 15.19 18.99
C THR A 273 -1.11 14.29 18.02
N CYS A 274 -1.82 13.73 17.05
CA CYS A 274 -1.30 12.88 15.99
C CYS A 274 -1.34 13.63 14.66
N ASN A 275 -0.27 13.51 13.86
CA ASN A 275 -0.21 14.06 12.51
C ASN A 275 0.00 12.92 11.52
N ASP A 276 -0.87 12.85 10.51
CA ASP A 276 -0.80 11.84 9.44
C ASP A 276 -1.39 12.38 8.13
N PHE A 277 -0.89 11.90 7.01
CA PHE A 277 -1.47 12.25 5.72
C PHE A 277 -2.70 11.38 5.47
N PHE A 278 -3.90 11.93 5.65
CA PHE A 278 -5.15 11.22 5.33
C PHE A 278 -5.35 11.10 3.82
N LEU A 279 -4.68 10.14 3.20
CA LEU A 279 -4.83 9.84 1.77
C LEU A 279 -6.19 9.17 1.45
N LYS A 280 -6.92 8.68 2.48
CA LYS A 280 -8.23 8.00 2.36
C LYS A 280 -9.09 8.24 3.61
N TRP A 281 -10.37 7.86 3.53
CA TRP A 281 -11.36 7.88 4.62
C TRP A 281 -10.83 7.28 5.93
N VAL A 282 -10.95 8.04 7.02
CA VAL A 282 -10.56 7.58 8.37
C VAL A 282 -11.77 6.97 9.08
N TYR A 283 -11.59 5.75 9.59
CA TYR A 283 -12.54 5.13 10.52
C TYR A 283 -12.09 5.40 11.94
N PHE A 284 -13.06 5.72 12.80
CA PHE A 284 -12.85 5.88 14.23
C PHE A 284 -13.42 4.69 14.98
N PHE A 285 -12.86 4.38 16.16
CA PHE A 285 -13.26 3.23 16.98
C PHE A 285 -13.02 3.46 18.47
#